data_AF-A0AA36J4F8-F1
#
_entry.id   AF-A0AA36J4F8-F1
#
_cell.length_a   1.000
_cell.length_b   1.000
_cell.length_c   1.000
_cell.angle_alpha   90.00
_cell.angle_beta   90.00
_cell.angle_gamma   90.00
#
_symmetry.space_group_name_H-M   'P 1'
#
loop_
_entity.id
_entity.type
_entity.pdbx_description
1 polymer ?
#
loop_
_entity_poly.entity_id
_entity_poly.type
_entity_poly.pdbx_seq_one_letter_code
_entity_poly.pdbx_strand_id
1 'polypeptide(L)'
;MICVSAWFPGRRLQKPRASIQVACSWAFQDVKRLRRANTAGVVEEYDLPKPRYAFGVSWRDSGRHIDIDLQCVVVDNAGVIIDCAYYNNLKAVRAITHSGDETAGKPTGIQELIWANLNKLPAHVSVLVFVVAAYSGGLLQ
;
A
#
# COMPACT_ATOMS: atom_id res chain seq x y z
N MET A 1 -18.22 5.01 -5.26
CA MET A 1 -19.07 3.95 -5.83
C MET A 1 -18.46 3.55 -7.16
N ILE A 2 -17.86 2.36 -7.27
CA ILE A 2 -17.30 1.86 -8.53
C ILE A 2 -17.87 0.47 -8.76
N CYS A 3 -18.62 0.36 -9.86
CA CYS A 3 -19.19 -0.86 -10.41
C CYS A 3 -18.15 -1.50 -11.34
N VAL A 4 -17.98 -2.82 -11.29
CA VAL A 4 -17.20 -3.58 -12.27
C VAL A 4 -18.03 -4.76 -12.74
N SER A 5 -18.50 -4.71 -13.98
CA SER A 5 -19.16 -5.80 -14.67
C SER A 5 -18.13 -6.84 -15.12
N ALA A 6 -18.28 -8.09 -14.68
CA ALA A 6 -17.48 -9.22 -15.13
C ALA A 6 -18.17 -9.92 -16.31
N TRP A 7 -17.49 -10.01 -17.45
CA TRP A 7 -17.87 -10.84 -18.60
C TRP A 7 -17.06 -12.15 -18.56
N PHE A 8 -17.74 -13.29 -18.62
CA PHE A 8 -17.13 -14.62 -18.74
C PHE A 8 -17.46 -15.22 -20.10
N PRO A 9 -16.49 -15.88 -20.77
CA PRO A 9 -16.86 -17.00 -21.62
C PRO A 9 -16.01 -18.25 -21.35
N GLY A 10 -16.72 -19.31 -20.95
CA GLY A 10 -16.22 -20.67 -20.98
C GLY A 10 -17.33 -21.60 -21.45
N ARG A 11 -17.39 -21.90 -22.75
CA ARG A 11 -17.83 -23.21 -23.24
C ARG A 11 -17.21 -23.52 -24.61
N ARG A 12 -16.57 -24.69 -24.66
CA ARG A 12 -15.74 -25.21 -25.75
C ARG A 12 -16.66 -25.90 -26.77
N LEU A 13 -16.69 -25.43 -28.02
CA LEU A 13 -17.30 -26.12 -29.16
C LEU A 13 -16.19 -26.48 -30.18
N GLN A 14 -16.37 -27.63 -30.82
CA GLN A 14 -15.39 -28.39 -31.60
C GLN A 14 -14.77 -27.63 -32.80
N LYS A 15 -13.54 -28.01 -33.17
CA LYS A 15 -12.70 -27.49 -34.28
C LYS A 15 -13.46 -27.39 -35.62
N PRO A 16 -13.16 -26.36 -36.45
CA PRO A 16 -12.28 -26.63 -37.60
C PRO A 16 -11.27 -25.52 -37.96
N ARG A 17 -10.26 -25.97 -38.73
CA ARG A 17 -9.22 -25.29 -39.54
C ARG A 17 -9.22 -23.74 -39.63
N ALA A 18 -8.40 -23.11 -38.79
CA ALA A 18 -7.51 -21.99 -39.09
C ALA A 18 -6.71 -21.70 -37.80
N SER A 19 -5.38 -21.79 -37.83
CA SER A 19 -4.56 -21.51 -36.66
C SER A 19 -4.35 -20.01 -36.52
N ILE A 20 -5.15 -19.35 -35.69
CA ILE A 20 -4.75 -18.08 -35.08
C ILE A 20 -4.14 -18.44 -33.73
N GLN A 21 -2.81 -18.40 -33.64
CA GLN A 21 -2.15 -18.37 -32.35
C GLN A 21 -2.18 -16.94 -31.83
N VAL A 22 -3.08 -16.67 -30.88
CA VAL A 22 -2.92 -15.52 -30.00
C VAL A 22 -2.14 -16.00 -28.79
N ALA A 23 -0.83 -15.76 -28.80
CA ALA A 23 -0.04 -15.83 -27.60
C ALA A 23 -0.23 -14.51 -26.83
N CYS A 24 -1.19 -14.49 -25.89
CA CYS A 24 -1.15 -13.50 -24.82
C CYS A 24 -0.29 -14.11 -23.71
N SER A 25 1.00 -13.78 -23.70
CA SER A 25 1.80 -13.93 -22.50
C SER A 25 1.32 -12.86 -21.50
N TRP A 26 0.56 -13.29 -20.49
CA TRP A 26 0.46 -12.50 -19.27
C TRP A 26 1.82 -12.59 -18.59
N ALA A 27 2.72 -11.67 -18.92
CA ALA A 27 3.72 -11.31 -17.95
C ALA A 27 2.94 -10.60 -16.84
N PHE A 28 2.76 -11.26 -15.69
CA PHE A 28 2.70 -10.51 -14.44
C PHE A 28 4.03 -9.76 -14.40
N GLN A 29 4.07 -8.55 -14.95
CA GLN A 29 5.21 -7.70 -14.71
C GLN A 29 5.14 -7.41 -13.21
N ASP A 30 6.23 -7.74 -12.52
CA ASP A 30 6.52 -7.42 -11.12
C ASP A 30 6.54 -5.90 -10.86
N VAL A 31 5.56 -5.14 -11.39
CA VAL A 31 5.55 -3.68 -11.32
C VAL A 31 4.99 -3.28 -9.97
N LYS A 32 5.89 -3.27 -8.99
CA LYS A 32 5.70 -2.55 -7.74
C LYS A 32 5.67 -1.06 -8.08
N ARG A 33 4.50 -0.43 -8.01
CA ARG A 33 4.33 1.01 -8.23
C ARG A 33 3.86 1.70 -6.96
N LEU A 34 4.37 2.90 -6.72
CA LEU A 34 3.79 3.84 -5.78
C LEU A 34 2.86 4.77 -6.57
N ARG A 35 1.60 4.84 -6.15
CA ARG A 35 0.63 5.81 -6.65
C ARG A 35 0.45 6.91 -5.61
N ARG A 36 0.76 8.15 -5.99
CA ARG A 36 0.51 9.33 -5.16
C ARG A 36 -0.59 10.17 -5.81
N ALA A 37 -1.71 10.34 -5.12
CA ALA A 37 -2.73 11.31 -5.51
C ALA A 37 -2.54 12.59 -4.69
N ASN A 38 -2.56 13.75 -5.34
CA ASN A 38 -2.62 15.03 -4.64
C ASN A 38 -4.07 15.50 -4.47
N THR A 39 -4.27 16.58 -3.71
CA THR A 39 -5.60 17.15 -3.44
C THR A 39 -6.31 17.67 -4.69
N ALA A 40 -5.58 17.93 -5.78
CA ALA A 40 -6.12 18.30 -7.07
C ALA A 40 -6.57 17.09 -7.92
N GLY A 41 -6.45 15.87 -7.39
CA GLY A 41 -6.81 14.63 -8.10
C GLY A 41 -5.78 14.18 -9.14
N VAL A 42 -4.62 14.83 -9.20
CA VAL A 42 -3.53 14.41 -10.08
C VAL A 42 -2.86 13.19 -9.46
N VAL A 43 -2.79 12.11 -10.26
CA VAL A 43 -2.14 10.87 -9.86
C VAL A 43 -0.77 10.78 -10.51
N GLU A 44 0.25 10.64 -9.68
CA GLU A 44 1.61 10.35 -10.10
C GLU A 44 1.93 8.88 -9.80
N GLU A 45 2.54 8.20 -10.77
CA GLU A 45 3.01 6.84 -10.61
C GLU A 45 4.54 6.80 -10.62
N TYR A 46 5.11 6.07 -9.68
CA TYR A 46 6.55 5.84 -9.60
C TYR A 46 6.84 4.35 -9.58
N ASP A 47 7.77 3.92 -10.42
CA ASP A 47 8.29 2.56 -10.36
C ASP A 47 9.15 2.38 -9.10
N LEU A 48 9.00 1.23 -8.46
CA LEU A 48 9.72 0.87 -7.24
C LEU A 48 10.75 -0.24 -7.54
N PRO A 49 11.91 0.08 -8.15
CA PRO A 49 12.90 -0.92 -8.57
C PRO A 49 13.64 -1.59 -7.39
N LYS A 50 13.56 -1.02 -6.18
CA LYS A 50 14.25 -1.55 -5.00
C LYS A 50 13.37 -2.57 -4.28
N PRO A 51 13.95 -3.53 -3.54
CA PRO A 51 13.17 -4.54 -2.83
C PRO A 51 12.56 -4.02 -1.51
N ARG A 52 13.04 -2.88 -0.99
CA ARG A 52 12.66 -2.36 0.32
C ARG A 52 12.52 -0.84 0.29
N TYR A 53 11.44 -0.36 0.89
CA TYR A 53 11.13 1.06 1.06
C TYR A 53 10.73 1.35 2.49
N ALA A 54 10.84 2.63 2.87
CA ALA A 54 10.33 3.13 4.13
C ALA A 54 9.37 4.28 3.87
N PHE A 55 8.29 4.33 4.64
CA PHE A 55 7.36 5.44 4.72
C PHE A 55 7.56 6.05 6.09
N GLY A 56 7.94 7.31 6.13
CA GLY A 56 8.21 8.02 7.37
C GLY A 56 7.35 9.25 7.47
N VAL A 57 6.88 9.54 8.68
CA VAL A 57 6.18 10.79 8.98
C VAL A 57 6.99 11.59 9.99
N SER A 58 7.00 12.90 9.78
CA SER A 58 7.50 13.83 10.75
C SER A 58 6.59 15.03 10.92
N TRP A 59 6.50 15.52 12.15
CA TRP A 59 5.69 16.67 12.50
C TRP A 59 6.43 17.57 13.48
N ARG A 60 5.99 18.82 13.55
CA ARG A 60 6.50 19.80 14.51
C ARG A 60 5.39 20.15 15.49
N ASP A 61 5.73 20.10 16.77
CA ASP A 61 4.88 20.64 17.82
C ASP A 61 4.83 22.19 17.69
N SER A 62 3.64 22.77 17.82
CA SER A 62 3.39 24.21 17.82
C SER A 62 3.21 24.81 19.24
N GLY A 63 3.69 24.12 20.27
CA GLY A 63 3.50 24.44 21.68
C GLY A 63 2.34 23.70 22.35
N ARG A 64 1.79 22.68 21.68
CA ARG A 64 0.76 21.76 22.19
C ARG A 64 1.16 20.34 21.79
N HIS A 65 1.18 19.43 22.75
CA HIS A 65 1.47 18.02 22.49
C HIS A 65 0.52 17.48 21.41
N ILE A 66 1.09 17.15 20.24
CA ILE A 66 0.39 16.58 19.09
C ILE A 66 0.92 15.17 18.89
N ASP A 67 -0.01 14.23 18.78
CA ASP A 67 0.28 12.82 18.57
C ASP A 67 -0.16 12.40 17.17
N ILE A 68 0.80 11.98 16.34
CA ILE A 68 0.56 11.59 14.95
C ILE A 68 0.97 10.13 14.78
N ASP A 69 0.01 9.31 14.39
CA ASP A 69 0.23 7.91 14.05
C ASP A 69 0.49 7.73 12.55
N LEU A 70 1.40 6.83 12.23
CA LEU A 70 1.56 6.22 10.92
C LEU A 70 1.07 4.77 10.95
N GLN A 71 0.29 4.37 9.95
CA GLN A 71 -0.27 3.03 9.87
C GLN A 71 -0.13 2.48 8.44
N CYS A 72 -0.07 1.16 8.32
CA CYS A 72 -0.05 0.47 7.03
C CYS A 72 -1.11 -0.63 7.02
N VAL A 73 -2.10 -0.48 6.16
CA VAL A 73 -3.17 -1.46 5.95
C VAL A 73 -2.82 -2.32 4.75
N VAL A 74 -2.93 -3.64 4.91
CA VAL A 74 -2.63 -4.63 3.87
C VAL A 74 -3.95 -5.15 3.29
N VAL A 75 -4.11 -5.00 1.98
CA VAL A 75 -5.33 -5.37 1.26
C VAL A 75 -5.01 -6.44 0.22
N ASP A 76 -5.84 -7.48 0.15
CA ASP A 76 -5.68 -8.57 -0.79
C ASP A 76 -6.30 -8.30 -2.18
N ASN A 77 -6.17 -9.25 -3.10
CA ASN A 77 -6.74 -9.17 -4.45
C ASN A 77 -8.28 -9.12 -4.48
N ALA A 78 -8.96 -9.49 -3.38
CA ALA A 78 -10.41 -9.40 -3.24
C ALA A 78 -10.87 -8.04 -2.65
N GLY A 79 -9.92 -7.15 -2.33
CA GLY A 79 -10.21 -5.86 -1.69
C GLY A 79 -10.47 -5.98 -0.19
N VAL A 80 -10.11 -7.10 0.43
CA VAL A 80 -10.29 -7.35 1.86
C VAL A 80 -9.04 -6.94 2.63
N ILE A 81 -9.23 -6.28 3.78
CA ILE A 81 -8.15 -5.99 4.71
C ILE A 81 -7.76 -7.29 5.40
N ILE A 82 -6.53 -7.74 5.19
CA ILE A 82 -6.04 -9.02 5.72
C ILE A 82 -5.08 -8.87 6.90
N ASP A 83 -4.46 -7.70 7.05
CA ASP A 83 -3.52 -7.39 8.13
C ASP A 83 -3.29 -5.88 8.22
N CYS A 84 -2.72 -5.40 9.33
CA CYS A 84 -2.31 -4.00 9.48
C CYS A 84 -1.14 -3.84 10.45
N ALA A 85 -0.22 -2.92 10.13
CA ALA A 85 0.84 -2.49 11.04
C ALA A 85 0.52 -1.10 11.60
N TYR A 86 0.53 -0.96 12.93
CA TYR A 86 0.21 0.26 13.69
C TYR A 86 0.82 0.17 15.09
N TYR A 87 0.63 1.18 15.95
CA TYR A 87 1.27 1.27 17.27
C TYR A 87 1.16 -0.01 18.13
N ASN A 88 0.01 -0.70 18.12
CA ASN A 88 -0.23 -1.92 18.89
C ASN A 88 -0.01 -3.22 18.10
N ASN A 89 0.31 -3.14 16.80
CA ASN A 89 0.73 -4.28 16.00
C ASN A 89 1.90 -3.89 15.09
N LEU A 90 3.12 -4.14 15.56
CA LEU A 90 4.32 -3.61 14.89
C LEU A 90 4.74 -4.37 13.63
N LYS A 91 4.07 -5.47 13.28
CA LYS A 91 4.43 -6.30 12.12
C LYS A 91 3.18 -6.77 11.39
N ALA A 92 3.22 -6.74 10.06
CA ALA A 92 2.16 -7.30 9.22
C ALA A 92 2.74 -8.11 8.06
N VAL A 93 2.06 -9.21 7.71
CA VAL A 93 2.36 -10.14 6.59
C VAL A 93 3.83 -10.54 6.43
N ARG A 94 4.62 -10.52 7.52
CA ARG A 94 6.08 -10.77 7.55
C ARG A 94 6.93 -9.88 6.62
N ALA A 95 6.32 -8.87 6.00
CA ALA A 95 6.92 -7.96 5.03
C ALA A 95 6.90 -6.51 5.50
N ILE A 96 6.03 -6.18 6.44
CA ILE A 96 5.83 -4.84 6.99
C ILE A 96 6.32 -4.79 8.44
N THR A 97 7.05 -3.75 8.79
CA THR A 97 7.53 -3.50 10.16
C THR A 97 7.35 -2.02 10.53
N HIS A 98 6.59 -1.75 11.59
CA HIS A 98 6.45 -0.45 12.24
C HIS A 98 7.63 -0.19 13.20
N SER A 99 8.11 1.05 13.29
CA SER A 99 9.20 1.44 14.21
C SER A 99 8.80 1.42 15.68
N GLY A 100 7.50 1.52 15.94
CA GLY A 100 6.95 1.88 17.26
C GLY A 100 6.35 3.28 17.21
N ASP A 101 5.49 3.53 18.19
CA ASP A 101 4.81 4.81 18.44
C ASP A 101 5.80 5.87 18.95
N GLU A 102 5.65 7.11 18.50
CA GLU A 102 6.43 8.25 18.99
C GLU A 102 5.53 9.42 19.40
N THR A 103 5.02 9.38 20.61
CA THR A 103 4.11 10.41 21.14
C THR A 103 4.82 11.71 21.54
N ALA A 104 6.10 11.64 21.94
CA ALA A 104 6.80 12.76 22.57
C ALA A 104 7.36 13.79 21.57
N GLY A 105 7.34 13.47 20.27
CA GLY A 105 7.85 14.32 19.22
C GLY A 105 9.37 14.51 19.32
N LYS A 106 10.14 13.70 18.59
CA LYS A 106 11.60 13.92 18.50
C LYS A 106 11.88 15.30 17.88
N PRO A 107 12.80 16.10 18.43
CA PRO A 107 13.09 17.44 17.89
C PRO A 107 13.75 17.41 16.51
N THR A 108 14.32 16.26 16.11
CA THR A 108 14.96 16.07 14.80
C THR A 108 14.70 14.65 14.27
N GLY A 109 14.70 14.51 12.93
CA GLY A 109 14.56 13.24 12.25
C GLY A 109 13.11 12.85 11.93
N ILE A 110 12.94 11.58 11.59
CA ILE A 110 11.64 10.94 11.35
C ILE A 110 11.16 10.37 12.69
N GLN A 111 9.95 10.74 13.11
CA GLN A 111 9.36 10.30 14.37
C GLN A 111 8.85 8.86 14.25
N GLU A 112 8.05 8.57 13.23
CA GLU A 112 7.54 7.22 12.95
C GLU A 112 7.85 6.74 11.55
N LEU A 113 8.10 5.44 11.42
CA LEU A 113 8.60 4.82 10.20
C LEU A 113 8.01 3.42 10.01
N ILE A 114 7.46 3.14 8.84
CA ILE A 114 7.06 1.80 8.39
C ILE A 114 7.98 1.33 7.27
N TRP A 115 8.62 0.19 7.48
CA TRP A 115 9.39 -0.51 6.45
C TRP A 115 8.52 -1.52 5.72
N ALA A 116 8.56 -1.48 4.38
CA ALA A 116 7.95 -2.48 3.52
C ALA A 116 9.02 -3.21 2.70
N ASN A 117 9.12 -4.53 2.87
CA ASN A 117 9.94 -5.40 2.02
C ASN A 117 9.06 -6.05 0.95
N LEU A 118 9.12 -5.47 -0.26
CA LEU A 118 8.28 -5.86 -1.37
C LEU A 118 8.58 -7.27 -1.91
N ASN A 119 9.76 -7.83 -1.61
CA ASN A 119 10.10 -9.22 -1.99
C ASN A 119 9.53 -10.25 -1.03
N LYS A 120 9.09 -9.82 0.16
CA LYS A 120 8.47 -10.69 1.17
C LYS A 120 6.95 -10.62 1.16
N LEU A 121 6.36 -9.75 0.33
CA LEU A 121 4.91 -9.64 0.22
C LEU A 121 4.33 -10.94 -0.36
N PRO A 122 3.30 -11.51 0.28
CA PRO A 122 2.56 -12.62 -0.31
C PRO A 122 1.95 -12.24 -1.66
N ALA A 123 1.87 -13.18 -2.59
CA ALA A 123 1.35 -12.94 -3.94
C ALA A 123 -0.14 -12.53 -4.00
N HIS A 124 -0.90 -12.77 -2.92
CA HIS A 124 -2.30 -12.36 -2.82
C HIS A 124 -2.48 -10.93 -2.32
N VAL A 125 -1.42 -10.25 -1.88
CA VAL A 125 -1.46 -8.83 -1.49
C VAL A 125 -1.49 -7.97 -2.74
N SER A 126 -2.51 -7.12 -2.84
CA SER A 126 -2.70 -6.22 -3.99
C SER A 126 -2.28 -4.79 -3.68
N VAL A 127 -2.57 -4.31 -2.46
CA VAL A 127 -2.42 -2.90 -2.09
C VAL A 127 -1.91 -2.78 -0.67
N LEU A 128 -0.98 -1.85 -0.48
CA LEU A 128 -0.60 -1.32 0.83
C LEU A 128 -1.12 0.11 0.92
N VAL A 129 -1.93 0.41 1.93
CA VAL A 129 -2.44 1.75 2.19
C VAL A 129 -1.72 2.32 3.41
N PHE A 130 -0.96 3.39 3.20
CA PHE A 130 -0.33 4.13 4.30
C PHE A 130 -1.28 5.23 4.76
N VAL A 131 -1.60 5.24 6.05
CA VAL A 131 -2.52 6.19 6.67
C VAL A 131 -1.75 6.98 7.71
N VAL A 132 -1.85 8.31 7.63
CA VAL A 132 -1.38 9.21 8.69
C VAL A 132 -2.62 9.75 9.38
N ALA A 133 -2.65 9.66 10.70
CA ALA A 133 -3.78 10.13 11.52
C ALA A 133 -3.26 10.99 12.67
N ALA A 134 -4.00 12.05 13.01
CA ALA A 134 -3.78 12.75 14.28
C ALA A 134 -4.58 12.04 15.37
N TYR A 135 -3.90 11.36 16.29
CA TYR A 135 -4.53 10.66 17.40
C TYR A 135 -5.07 11.66 18.43
N SER A 136 -4.26 12.66 18.78
CA SER A 136 -4.65 13.70 19.73
C SER A 136 -3.99 15.05 19.43
N GLY A 137 -4.66 16.14 19.81
CA GLY A 137 -4.09 17.48 19.86
C GLY A 137 -3.89 18.20 18.52
N GLY A 138 -4.03 17.52 17.37
CA GLY A 138 -3.72 18.07 16.03
C GLY A 138 -4.83 17.93 14.98
N LEU A 139 -4.67 18.66 13.88
CA LEU A 139 -5.44 18.54 12.64
C LEU A 139 -4.45 18.34 11.48
N LEU A 140 -4.75 17.40 10.58
CA LEU A 140 -4.00 17.24 9.34
C LEU A 140 -4.49 18.30 8.33
N GLN A 141 -3.56 19.07 7.76
CA GLN A 141 -3.83 20.09 6.74
C GLN A 141 -3.30 19.66 5.38
#